data_AF-A0A2U1KRM9-F1
#
_entry.id   AF-A0A2U1KRM9-F1
#
_cell.length_a   1.000
_cell.length_b   1.000
_cell.length_c   1.000
_cell.angle_alpha   90.00
_cell.angle_beta   90.00
_cell.angle_gamma   90.00
#
_symmetry.space_group_name_H-M   'P 1'
#
loop_
_entity.id
_entity.type
_entity.pdbx_description
1 polymer ?
#
loop_
_entity_poly.entity_id
_entity_poly.type
_entity_poly.pdbx_seq_one_letter_code
_entity_poly.pdbx_strand_id
1 'polypeptide(L)'
;MVLCACGLQCVVRTSWTNRNLGRRFYSCPTYNSSCPFIGWVDPPMCDRSLDIIPGLLRTRDALEDALALEQERADWEEHRANEEETRANQAELHAKMEKERAKKLRKYLIISWVFFASYVYLQS
;
A
#
# COMPACT_ATOMS: atom_id res chain seq x y z
N MET A 1 -6.05 29.31 -25.69
CA MET A 1 -6.99 30.45 -25.63
C MET A 1 -7.49 30.55 -24.18
N VAL A 2 -7.26 31.66 -23.46
CA VAL A 2 -7.69 31.82 -22.05
C VAL A 2 -8.90 32.76 -22.00
N LEU A 3 -10.02 32.30 -21.45
CA LEU A 3 -11.27 33.06 -21.31
C LEU A 3 -11.45 33.56 -19.88
N CYS A 4 -11.99 34.78 -19.71
CA CYS A 4 -12.35 35.31 -18.39
C CYS A 4 -13.72 34.80 -17.93
N ALA A 5 -14.09 35.11 -16.68
CA ALA A 5 -15.40 34.76 -16.12
C ALA A 5 -16.59 35.40 -16.87
N CYS A 6 -16.37 36.43 -17.69
CA CYS A 6 -17.38 37.01 -18.57
C CYS A 6 -17.51 36.29 -19.93
N GLY A 7 -16.75 35.20 -20.16
CA GLY A 7 -16.70 34.48 -21.43
C GLY A 7 -15.89 35.16 -22.53
N LEU A 8 -15.20 36.27 -22.21
CA LEU A 8 -14.40 37.02 -23.18
C LEU A 8 -12.95 36.54 -23.22
N GLN A 9 -12.30 36.70 -24.38
CA GLN A 9 -10.89 36.42 -24.54
C GLN A 9 -10.03 37.32 -23.65
N CYS A 10 -9.24 36.72 -22.75
CA CYS A 10 -8.34 37.47 -21.89
C CYS A 10 -7.21 38.16 -22.65
N VAL A 11 -6.79 39.29 -22.10
CA VAL A 11 -5.58 40.02 -22.49
C VAL A 11 -4.48 39.83 -21.46
N VAL A 12 -3.23 39.86 -21.91
CA VAL A 12 -2.06 39.81 -21.02
C VAL A 12 -1.68 41.22 -20.58
N ARG A 13 -1.59 41.45 -19.28
CA ARG A 13 -1.12 42.70 -18.65
C ARG A 13 0.12 42.43 -17.79
N THR A 14 0.87 43.49 -17.52
CA THR A 14 2.04 43.44 -16.62
C THR A 14 1.68 44.10 -15.31
N SER A 15 1.99 43.45 -14.19
CA SER A 15 1.81 44.01 -12.86
C SER A 15 2.90 45.04 -12.58
N TRP A 16 2.50 46.21 -12.10
CA TRP A 16 3.37 47.29 -11.67
C TRP A 16 3.33 47.50 -10.14
N THR A 17 2.74 46.56 -9.41
CA THR A 17 2.75 46.57 -7.95
C THR A 17 4.12 46.13 -7.43
N ASN A 18 4.60 46.72 -6.33
CA ASN A 18 5.90 46.38 -5.74
C ASN A 18 6.08 44.88 -5.46
N ARG A 19 4.98 44.17 -5.12
CA ARG A 19 5.01 42.73 -4.83
C ARG A 19 5.20 41.84 -6.07
N ASN A 20 4.70 42.28 -7.24
CA ASN A 20 4.66 41.48 -8.45
C ASN A 20 5.17 42.29 -9.66
N LEU A 21 6.19 43.13 -9.44
CA LEU A 21 6.69 44.04 -10.46
C LEU A 21 7.17 43.24 -11.68
N GLY A 22 6.71 43.62 -12.87
CA GLY A 22 7.10 42.98 -14.13
C GLY A 22 6.45 41.62 -14.40
N ARG A 23 5.69 41.04 -13.46
CA ARG A 23 5.02 39.74 -13.67
C ARG A 23 3.81 39.90 -14.59
N ARG A 24 3.66 39.00 -15.56
CA ARG A 24 2.57 39.02 -16.55
C ARG A 24 1.39 38.17 -16.09
N PHE A 25 0.18 38.64 -16.36
CA PHE A 25 -1.07 37.95 -16.00
C PHE A 25 -2.16 38.16 -17.05
N TYR A 26 -3.03 37.17 -17.24
CA TYR A 26 -4.28 37.23 -17.96
C TYR A 26 -5.33 37.98 -17.15
N SER A 27 -6.09 38.84 -17.82
CA SER A 27 -7.18 39.61 -17.21
C SER A 27 -8.30 39.87 -18.22
N CYS A 28 -9.47 40.27 -17.71
CA CYS A 28 -10.61 40.67 -18.55
C CYS A 28 -10.20 41.82 -19.49
N PRO A 29 -10.57 41.75 -20.80
CA PRO A 29 -10.24 42.82 -21.75
C PRO A 29 -10.93 44.15 -21.38
N THR A 30 -12.13 44.09 -20.82
CA THR A 30 -12.90 45.27 -20.40
C THR A 30 -12.18 46.03 -19.28
N TYR A 31 -11.95 47.32 -19.49
CA TYR A 31 -11.31 48.19 -18.50
C TYR A 31 -12.24 48.46 -17.31
N ASN A 32 -11.70 48.51 -16.08
CA ASN A 32 -12.47 48.65 -14.83
C ASN A 32 -13.63 47.65 -14.67
N SER A 33 -13.53 46.46 -15.29
CA SER A 33 -14.54 45.43 -15.09
C SER A 33 -14.51 44.90 -13.66
N SER A 34 -15.68 44.58 -13.11
CA SER A 34 -15.81 43.78 -11.88
C SER A 34 -15.54 42.29 -12.09
N CYS A 35 -15.00 41.89 -13.25
CA CYS A 35 -14.66 40.51 -13.55
C CYS A 35 -13.56 40.03 -12.58
N PRO A 36 -13.80 38.97 -11.80
CA PRO A 36 -12.85 38.50 -10.78
C PRO A 36 -11.68 37.69 -11.36
N PHE A 37 -11.68 37.44 -12.67
CA PHE A 37 -10.70 36.55 -13.29
C PHE A 37 -9.31 37.19 -13.38
N ILE A 38 -8.33 36.53 -12.75
CA ILE A 38 -6.89 36.79 -12.87
C ILE A 38 -6.20 35.44 -13.02
N GLY A 39 -5.39 35.27 -14.07
CA GLY A 39 -4.55 34.08 -14.26
C GLY A 39 -3.10 34.49 -14.49
N TRP A 40 -2.12 33.79 -13.92
CA TRP A 40 -0.71 34.14 -14.15
C TRP A 40 -0.22 33.62 -15.50
N VAL A 41 0.64 34.39 -16.16
CA VAL A 41 1.42 33.90 -17.31
C VAL A 41 2.72 33.37 -16.76
N ASP A 42 2.90 32.05 -16.86
CA ASP A 42 4.19 31.46 -16.52
C ASP A 42 5.20 31.77 -17.63
N PRO A 43 6.43 32.19 -17.27
CA PRO A 43 7.48 32.34 -18.26
C PRO A 43 7.76 30.99 -18.93
N PRO A 44 8.21 30.97 -20.19
CA PRO A 44 8.66 29.73 -20.81
C PRO A 44 9.75 29.11 -19.93
N MET A 45 9.62 27.82 -19.63
CA MET A 45 10.68 27.08 -18.96
C MET A 45 11.93 27.09 -19.86
N CYS A 46 13.12 27.14 -19.26
CA CYS A 46 14.33 27.02 -20.05
C CYS A 46 14.48 25.60 -20.61
N ASP A 47 15.15 25.45 -21.75
CA ASP A 47 15.32 24.16 -22.44
C ASP A 47 15.90 23.10 -21.49
N ARG A 48 16.87 23.50 -20.67
CA ARG A 48 17.46 22.62 -19.65
C ARG A 48 16.43 22.09 -18.64
N SER A 49 15.48 22.92 -18.20
CA SER A 49 14.42 22.47 -17.29
C SER A 49 13.43 21.53 -17.98
N LEU A 50 13.15 21.76 -19.27
CA LEU A 50 12.30 20.88 -20.06
C LEU A 50 12.92 19.49 -20.26
N ASP A 51 14.24 19.37 -20.27
CA ASP A 51 14.92 18.07 -20.35
C ASP A 51 15.07 17.39 -18.98
N ILE A 52 15.51 18.14 -17.97
CA ILE A 52 15.84 17.59 -16.65
C ILE A 52 14.58 17.16 -15.89
N ILE A 53 13.53 17.97 -15.85
CA ILE A 53 12.36 17.70 -15.01
C ILE A 53 11.68 16.38 -15.43
N PRO A 54 11.36 16.13 -16.71
CA PRO A 54 10.79 14.85 -17.12
C PRO A 54 11.74 13.67 -16.87
N GLY A 55 13.05 13.87 -17.00
CA GLY A 55 14.04 12.84 -16.67
C GLY A 55 14.00 12.44 -15.20
N LEU A 56 13.97 13.43 -14.30
CA LEU A 56 13.86 13.19 -12.85
C LEU A 56 12.55 12.52 -12.48
N LEU A 57 11.42 12.94 -13.08
CA LEU A 57 10.12 12.32 -12.84
C LEU A 57 10.11 10.84 -13.23
N ARG A 58 10.59 10.49 -14.43
CA ARG A 58 10.69 9.09 -14.86
C ARG A 58 11.56 8.26 -13.93
N THR A 59 12.68 8.80 -13.48
CA THR A 59 13.57 8.10 -12.55
C THR A 59 12.89 7.87 -11.20
N ARG A 60 12.20 8.88 -10.65
CA ARG A 60 11.42 8.73 -9.42
C ARG A 60 10.35 7.65 -9.58
N ASP A 61 9.57 7.72 -10.65
CA ASP A 61 8.47 6.78 -10.89
C ASP A 61 9.02 5.34 -11.00
N ALA A 62 10.14 5.14 -11.71
CA ALA A 62 10.79 3.84 -11.79
C ALA A 62 11.34 3.33 -10.44
N LEU A 63 11.81 4.23 -9.57
CA LEU A 63 12.26 3.88 -8.22
C LEU A 63 11.07 3.51 -7.31
N GLU A 64 9.96 4.24 -7.42
CA GLU A 64 8.72 3.94 -6.68
C GLU A 64 8.17 2.57 -7.09
N ASP A 65 8.15 2.26 -8.40
CA ASP A 65 7.73 0.95 -8.91
C ASP A 65 8.65 -0.18 -8.42
N ALA A 66 9.97 0.03 -8.45
CA ALA A 66 10.93 -0.96 -7.96
C ALA A 66 10.77 -1.22 -6.45
N LEU A 67 10.53 -0.16 -5.66
CA LEU A 67 10.28 -0.30 -4.24
C LEU A 67 8.99 -1.07 -3.96
N ALA A 68 7.92 -0.81 -4.72
CA ALA A 68 6.66 -1.52 -4.57
C ALA A 68 6.80 -3.02 -4.82
N LEU A 69 7.56 -3.41 -5.86
CA LEU A 69 7.84 -4.82 -6.16
C LEU A 69 8.65 -5.51 -5.04
N GLU A 70 9.63 -4.81 -4.47
CA GLU A 70 10.42 -5.34 -3.35
C GLU A 70 9.60 -5.47 -2.06
N GLN A 71 8.70 -4.53 -1.79
CA GLN A 71 7.74 -4.63 -0.69
C GLN A 71 6.81 -5.82 -0.87
N GLU A 72 6.24 -5.99 -2.07
CA GLU A 72 5.37 -7.12 -2.37
C GLU A 72 6.11 -8.44 -2.18
N ARG A 73 7.37 -8.53 -2.65
CA ARG A 73 8.22 -9.71 -2.44
C ARG A 73 8.40 -10.02 -0.95
N ALA A 74 8.73 -9.02 -0.14
CA ALA A 74 8.93 -9.20 1.30
C ALA A 74 7.66 -9.69 1.99
N ASP A 75 6.50 -9.11 1.66
CA ASP A 75 5.20 -9.53 2.19
C ASP A 75 4.88 -10.99 1.81
N TRP A 76 5.15 -11.38 0.57
CA TRP A 76 4.98 -12.77 0.11
C TRP A 76 5.91 -13.75 0.83
N GLU A 77 7.16 -13.35 1.07
CA GLU A 77 8.14 -14.15 1.82
C GLU A 77 7.71 -14.33 3.28
N GLU A 78 7.23 -13.27 3.93
CA GLU A 78 6.68 -13.33 5.28
C GLU A 78 5.45 -14.24 5.35
N HIS A 79 4.50 -14.09 4.41
CA HIS A 79 3.31 -14.93 4.37
C HIS A 79 3.67 -16.41 4.22
N ARG A 80 4.61 -16.73 3.31
CA ARG A 80 5.09 -18.11 3.12
C ARG A 80 5.71 -18.67 4.39
N ALA A 81 6.55 -17.90 5.08
CA ALA A 81 7.17 -18.32 6.34
C ALA A 81 6.11 -18.59 7.41
N ASN A 82 5.11 -17.71 7.54
CA ASN A 82 4.01 -17.89 8.49
C ASN A 82 3.14 -19.12 8.15
N GLU A 83 2.90 -19.41 6.86
CA GLU A 83 2.19 -20.62 6.44
C GLU A 83 2.98 -21.90 6.72
N GLU A 84 4.30 -21.89 6.51
CA GLU A 84 5.20 -22.99 6.88
C GLU A 84 5.20 -23.22 8.38
N GLU A 85 5.32 -22.16 9.18
CA GLU A 85 5.25 -22.23 10.64
C GLU A 85 3.89 -22.74 11.12
N THR A 86 2.79 -22.23 10.57
CA THR A 86 1.43 -22.66 10.92
C THR A 86 1.24 -24.15 10.63
N ARG A 87 1.72 -24.63 9.47
CA ARG A 87 1.68 -26.06 9.12
C ARG A 87 2.51 -26.92 10.07
N ALA A 88 3.71 -26.46 10.43
CA ALA A 88 4.58 -27.16 11.39
C ALA A 88 3.92 -27.25 12.78
N ASN A 89 3.38 -26.13 13.27
CA ASN A 89 2.67 -26.05 14.55
C ASN A 89 1.44 -26.96 14.57
N GLN A 90 0.65 -26.98 13.48
CA GLN A 90 -0.51 -27.89 13.35
C GLN A 90 -0.09 -29.36 13.33
N ALA A 91 0.96 -29.71 12.60
CA ALA A 91 1.47 -31.08 12.56
C ALA A 91 1.99 -31.54 13.93
N GLU A 92 2.71 -30.68 14.64
CA GLU A 92 3.18 -30.96 15.99
C GLU A 92 2.01 -31.14 16.97
N LEU A 93 0.99 -30.27 16.89
CA LEU A 93 -0.23 -30.39 17.69
C LEU A 93 -0.94 -31.72 17.41
N HIS A 94 -1.09 -32.10 16.14
CA HIS A 94 -1.71 -33.37 15.76
C HIS A 94 -0.92 -34.56 16.33
N ALA A 95 0.39 -34.58 16.17
CA ALA A 95 1.25 -35.63 16.69
C ALA A 95 1.20 -35.73 18.22
N LYS A 96 1.14 -34.60 18.94
CA LYS A 96 0.92 -34.57 20.39
C LYS A 96 -0.43 -35.17 20.76
N MET A 97 -1.49 -34.78 20.07
CA MET A 97 -2.84 -35.30 20.31
C MET A 97 -2.94 -36.81 20.05
N GLU A 98 -2.29 -37.33 19.01
CA GLU A 98 -2.21 -38.76 18.74
C GLU A 98 -1.45 -39.53 19.82
N LYS A 99 -0.30 -39.00 20.27
CA LYS A 99 0.45 -39.58 21.39
C LYS A 99 -0.39 -39.63 22.67
N GLU A 100 -1.13 -38.56 22.98
CA GLU A 100 -2.02 -38.52 24.14
C GLU A 100 -3.20 -39.50 24.03
N ARG A 101 -3.81 -39.60 22.84
CA ARG A 101 -4.84 -40.61 22.56
C ARG A 101 -4.30 -42.03 22.73
N ALA A 102 -3.11 -42.33 22.19
CA ALA A 102 -2.46 -43.63 22.32
C ALA A 102 -2.13 -43.98 23.79
N LYS A 103 -1.63 -43.01 24.57
CA LYS A 103 -1.42 -43.18 26.02
C LYS A 103 -2.71 -43.49 26.75
N LYS A 104 -3.78 -42.73 26.50
CA LYS A 104 -5.10 -42.97 27.11
C LYS A 104 -5.63 -44.35 26.73
N LEU A 105 -5.58 -44.72 25.45
CA LEU A 105 -6.02 -46.02 24.97
C LEU A 105 -5.23 -47.16 25.62
N ARG A 106 -3.90 -47.05 25.68
CA ARG A 106 -3.04 -48.03 26.38
C ARG A 106 -3.42 -48.16 27.85
N LYS A 107 -3.67 -47.05 28.54
CA LYS A 107 -4.13 -47.06 29.94
C LYS A 107 -5.47 -47.79 30.08
N TYR A 108 -6.44 -47.51 29.22
CA TYR A 108 -7.73 -48.21 29.24
C TYR A 108 -7.62 -49.70 28.95
N LEU A 109 -6.78 -50.08 27.98
CA LEU A 109 -6.50 -51.49 27.66
C LEU A 109 -5.91 -52.22 28.86
N ILE A 110 -4.91 -51.63 29.53
CA ILE A 110 -4.31 -52.23 30.75
C ILE A 110 -5.37 -52.40 31.85
N ILE A 111 -6.14 -51.34 32.13
CA ILE A 111 -7.19 -51.37 33.16
C ILE A 111 -8.24 -52.46 32.83
N SER A 112 -8.73 -52.50 31.59
CA SER A 112 -9.70 -53.49 31.14
C SER A 112 -9.17 -54.92 31.25
N TRP A 113 -7.89 -55.14 30.91
CA TRP A 113 -7.28 -56.47 30.98
C TRP A 113 -7.10 -56.95 32.43
N VAL A 114 -6.76 -56.05 33.36
CA VAL A 114 -6.70 -56.36 34.79
C VAL A 114 -8.08 -56.77 35.33
N PHE A 115 -9.14 -56.03 34.98
CA PHE A 115 -10.52 -56.38 35.36
C PHE A 115 -10.98 -57.72 34.77
N PHE A 116 -10.60 -58.01 33.53
CA PHE A 116 -10.92 -59.29 32.89
C PHE A 116 -10.20 -60.46 33.59
N ALA A 117 -8.90 -60.34 33.84
CA ALA A 117 -8.12 -61.37 34.51
C ALA A 117 -8.61 -61.63 35.95
N SER A 118 -8.96 -60.59 36.71
CA SER A 118 -9.49 -60.76 38.06
C SER A 118 -10.86 -61.45 38.07
N TYR A 119 -11.74 -61.12 37.11
CA TYR A 119 -13.03 -61.78 36.95
C TYR A 119 -12.86 -63.28 36.66
N VAL A 120 -11.97 -63.64 35.73
CA VAL A 120 -11.69 -65.05 35.40
C VAL A 120 -11.15 -65.81 36.61
N TYR A 121 -10.22 -65.22 37.37
CA TYR A 121 -9.64 -65.83 38.57
C TYR A 121 -10.66 -66.04 39.70
N LEU A 122 -11.64 -65.14 39.85
CA LEU A 122 -12.71 -65.26 40.84
C LEU A 122 -13.76 -66.33 40.49
N GLN A 123 -13.82 -66.76 39.23
CA GLN A 123 -14.81 -67.73 38.72
C GLN A 123 -14.26 -69.17 38.63
N SER A 124 -12.95 -69.35 38.90
CA SER A 124 -12.23 -70.64 38.92
C SER A 124 -11.98 -71.14 40.33
#